data_AF-A0AAN5C4G1-F1
#
_entry.id   AF-A0AAN5C4G1-F1
#
_cell.length_a   1.000
_cell.length_b   1.000
_cell.length_c   1.000
_cell.angle_alpha   90.00
_cell.angle_beta   90.00
_cell.angle_gamma   90.00
#
_symmetry.space_group_name_H-M   'P 1'
#
loop_
_entity.id
_entity.type
_entity.pdbx_description
1 polymer ?
#
loop_
_entity_poly.entity_id
_entity_poly.type
_entity_poly.pdbx_seq_one_letter_code
_entity_poly.pdbx_strand_id
1 'polypeptide(L)'
;MMKALQEVVGKAGANMSEASKNSILALIDDDASDQTGRLYDALQKIRCISNYPGRFCGHHKCQVAWCTGEGSPSRDCHPSYQTFIADNSVLAAGKYLLIDDEHRSFENNKAIFEALAPCIQPGAPSDTRRLALVVMRTVSRLHPELTRPHLALLAPPIFASVRDMVIPVKLAAEAAFLAIFSVVESESAVFDKYMAGPGAELAQGPKRSMSDYFKRIALRLASQSRERKEAEGGQGGLGLSNDEVEDEKELWSIGKVDLGEGPVDE
;
A
#
# COMPACT_ATOMS: atom_id res chain seq x y z
N MET A 1 19.57 22.92 1.49
CA MET A 1 18.41 22.58 2.34
C MET A 1 18.60 23.05 3.77
N MET A 2 19.65 22.60 4.49
CA MET A 2 19.96 23.04 5.87
C MET A 2 20.12 24.57 6.06
N LYS A 3 20.78 25.26 5.12
CA LYS A 3 20.96 26.73 5.18
C LYS A 3 19.65 27.53 5.05
N ALA A 4 18.72 27.06 4.21
CA ALA A 4 17.44 27.73 4.01
C ALA A 4 16.52 27.56 5.23
N LEU A 5 16.60 26.42 5.91
CA LEU A 5 15.81 26.12 7.11
C LEU A 5 16.36 26.84 8.36
N GLN A 6 17.69 26.96 8.51
CA GLN A 6 18.27 27.81 9.56
C GLN A 6 17.87 29.28 9.40
N GLU A 7 17.70 29.76 8.17
CA GLU A 7 17.25 31.13 7.92
C GLU A 7 15.76 31.32 8.30
N VAL A 8 14.92 30.32 8.04
CA VAL A 8 13.49 30.31 8.45
C VAL A 8 13.36 30.25 9.97
N VAL A 9 14.15 29.42 10.65
CA VAL A 9 14.19 29.35 12.14
C VAL A 9 14.79 30.62 12.74
N GLY A 10 15.77 31.25 12.09
CA GLY A 10 16.32 32.53 12.50
C GLY A 10 15.33 33.69 12.38
N LYS A 11 14.49 33.71 11.33
CA LYS A 11 13.48 34.74 11.08
C LYS A 11 12.21 34.54 11.92
N ALA A 12 11.73 33.31 12.10
CA ALA A 12 10.54 32.99 12.90
C ALA A 12 10.83 32.84 14.40
N GLY A 13 12.05 32.43 14.77
CA GLY A 13 12.45 32.12 16.14
C GLY A 13 12.91 33.31 16.97
N ALA A 14 12.92 34.54 16.44
CA ALA A 14 13.31 35.74 17.19
C ALA A 14 12.42 36.02 18.42
N ASN A 15 11.17 35.50 18.40
CA ASN A 15 10.22 35.59 19.51
C ASN A 15 10.04 34.26 20.30
N MET A 16 10.91 33.26 20.06
CA MET A 16 10.82 31.95 20.71
C MET A 16 11.89 31.77 21.79
N SER A 17 11.56 31.01 22.85
CA SER A 17 12.53 30.63 23.88
C SER A 17 13.59 29.68 23.31
N GLU A 18 14.83 29.74 23.82
CA GLU A 18 15.92 28.83 23.43
C GLU A 18 15.56 27.36 23.62
N ALA A 19 14.72 27.04 24.62
CA ALA A 19 14.20 25.70 24.81
C ALA A 19 13.35 25.22 23.63
N SER A 20 12.50 26.09 23.06
CA SER A 20 11.66 25.75 21.91
C SER A 20 12.48 25.60 20.62
N LYS A 21 13.56 26.38 20.44
CA LYS A 21 14.49 26.21 19.31
C LYS A 21 15.23 24.89 19.40
N ASN A 22 15.72 24.55 20.60
CA ASN A 22 16.43 23.30 20.84
C ASN A 22 15.51 22.07 20.71
N SER A 23 14.24 22.16 21.11
CA SER A 23 13.26 21.09 20.86
C SER A 23 12.98 20.87 19.37
N ILE A 24 12.91 21.94 18.57
CA ILE A 24 12.69 21.81 17.12
C ILE A 24 13.94 21.25 16.42
N LEU A 25 15.13 21.69 16.82
CA LEU A 25 16.39 21.12 16.32
C LEU A 25 16.58 19.66 16.72
N ALA A 26 16.15 19.28 17.94
CA ALA A 26 16.16 17.88 18.39
C ALA A 26 15.18 17.01 17.60
N LEU A 27 13.98 17.52 17.27
CA LEU A 27 13.03 16.81 16.40
C LEU A 27 13.59 16.61 14.98
N ILE A 28 14.41 17.55 14.50
CA ILE A 28 15.07 17.45 13.19
C ILE A 28 16.21 16.40 13.20
N ASP A 29 16.95 16.28 14.30
CA ASP A 29 17.98 15.24 14.46
C ASP A 29 17.36 13.84 14.70
N ASP A 30 16.18 13.76 15.32
CA ASP A 30 15.47 12.49 15.58
C ASP A 30 14.73 11.93 14.34
N ASP A 31 14.52 12.73 13.29
CA ASP A 31 13.70 12.34 12.12
C ASP A 31 14.39 11.35 11.15
N ALA A 32 15.69 11.05 11.31
CA ALA A 32 16.40 10.11 10.42
C ALA A 32 16.35 8.64 10.91
N SER A 33 16.21 8.40 12.22
CA SER A 33 16.20 7.04 12.80
C SER A 33 14.81 6.47 13.07
N ASP A 34 13.75 7.27 12.93
CA ASP A 34 12.40 6.94 13.39
C ASP A 34 11.45 6.42 12.29
N GLN A 35 11.91 6.40 11.03
CA GLN A 35 11.15 5.88 9.90
C GLN A 35 10.78 4.40 10.13
N THR A 36 11.72 3.61 10.66
CA THR A 36 11.53 2.20 11.01
C THR A 36 10.55 2.03 12.17
N GLY A 37 10.59 2.89 13.20
CA GLY A 37 9.66 2.84 14.34
C GLY A 37 8.21 3.16 13.96
N ARG A 38 8.01 4.18 13.10
CA ARG A 38 6.68 4.53 12.55
C ARG A 38 6.15 3.44 11.61
N LEU A 39 7.03 2.76 10.88
CA LEU A 39 6.66 1.57 10.12
C LEU A 39 6.26 0.41 11.02
N TYR A 40 7.01 0.10 12.08
CA TYR A 40 6.60 -0.95 13.02
C TYR A 40 5.24 -0.63 13.65
N ASP A 41 4.98 0.62 14.04
CA ASP A 41 3.67 1.03 14.57
C ASP A 41 2.56 0.96 13.50
N ALA A 42 2.83 1.39 12.26
CA ALA A 42 1.88 1.25 11.14
C ALA A 42 1.63 -0.22 10.77
N LEU A 43 2.66 -1.05 10.75
CA LEU A 43 2.58 -2.50 10.52
C LEU A 43 1.83 -3.20 11.65
N GLN A 44 2.05 -2.79 12.90
CA GLN A 44 1.31 -3.29 14.05
C GLN A 44 -0.17 -2.90 13.93
N LYS A 45 -0.49 -1.66 13.50
CA LYS A 45 -1.85 -1.21 13.22
C LYS A 45 -2.50 -2.04 12.11
N ILE A 46 -1.83 -2.22 10.98
CA ILE A 46 -2.31 -3.04 9.84
C ILE A 46 -2.54 -4.50 10.28
N ARG A 47 -1.58 -5.08 11.02
CA ARG A 47 -1.66 -6.46 11.52
C ARG A 47 -2.78 -6.66 12.55
N CYS A 48 -3.10 -5.64 13.36
CA CYS A 48 -4.26 -5.63 14.26
C CYS A 48 -5.59 -5.52 13.49
N ILE A 49 -5.67 -4.71 12.43
CA ILE A 49 -6.87 -4.59 11.58
C ILE A 49 -7.19 -5.92 10.89
N SER A 50 -6.16 -6.61 10.41
CA SER A 50 -6.31 -7.88 9.68
C SER A 50 -6.73 -9.06 10.58
N ASN A 51 -6.18 -9.16 11.80
CA ASN A 51 -6.44 -10.33 12.66
C ASN A 51 -7.74 -10.20 13.47
N TYR A 52 -8.28 -8.98 13.63
CA TYR A 52 -9.46 -8.72 14.47
C TYR A 52 -10.43 -7.73 13.80
N PRO A 53 -11.14 -8.14 12.72
CA PRO A 53 -12.14 -7.29 12.08
C PRO A 53 -13.23 -6.86 13.10
N GLY A 54 -13.37 -5.55 13.33
CA GLY A 54 -14.42 -4.94 14.17
C GLY A 54 -14.02 -4.53 15.60
N ARG A 55 -12.73 -4.51 15.97
CA ARG A 55 -12.27 -4.13 17.33
C ARG A 55 -11.03 -3.24 17.31
N PHE A 56 -11.16 -1.97 16.91
CA PHE A 56 -10.06 -1.00 16.94
C PHE A 56 -10.40 0.25 17.77
N CYS A 57 -9.61 0.53 18.82
CA CYS A 57 -9.71 1.73 19.64
C CYS A 57 -8.60 2.72 19.30
N GLY A 58 -8.96 3.98 19.02
CA GLY A 58 -8.04 5.07 18.66
C GLY A 58 -7.14 5.61 19.79
N HIS A 59 -6.83 4.81 20.81
CA HIS A 59 -5.97 5.20 21.93
C HIS A 59 -4.72 4.31 21.98
N HIS A 60 -3.53 4.92 21.99
CA HIS A 60 -2.24 4.22 22.04
C HIS A 60 -2.15 3.23 23.22
N LYS A 61 -2.78 3.54 24.35
CA LYS A 61 -2.86 2.63 25.52
C LYS A 61 -3.75 1.40 25.32
N CYS A 62 -4.80 1.48 24.49
CA CYS A 62 -5.62 0.30 24.16
C CYS A 62 -4.88 -0.66 23.22
N GLN A 63 -3.98 -0.15 22.39
CA GLN A 63 -3.27 -0.96 21.41
C GLN A 63 -2.20 -1.86 22.06
N VAL A 64 -1.49 -1.35 23.08
CA VAL A 64 -0.52 -2.13 23.86
C VAL A 64 -1.22 -3.16 24.76
N ALA A 65 -2.27 -2.74 25.47
CA ALA A 65 -3.12 -3.57 26.33
C ALA A 65 -3.66 -4.85 25.64
N TRP A 66 -4.05 -4.75 24.37
CA TRP A 66 -4.58 -5.89 23.61
C TRP A 66 -3.50 -6.79 23.03
N CYS A 67 -2.31 -6.26 22.70
CA CYS A 67 -1.17 -7.08 22.31
C CYS A 67 -0.55 -7.86 23.49
N THR A 68 -0.72 -7.38 24.73
CA THR A 68 -0.23 -8.03 25.96
C THR A 68 -1.29 -8.83 26.73
N GLY A 69 -2.56 -8.80 26.29
CA GLY A 69 -3.66 -9.55 26.93
C GLY A 69 -4.22 -8.92 28.21
N GLU A 70 -3.95 -7.65 28.49
CA GLU A 70 -4.43 -6.94 29.67
C GLU A 70 -5.40 -5.81 29.30
N GLY A 71 -6.71 -6.04 29.38
CA GLY A 71 -7.72 -4.96 29.41
C GLY A 71 -9.00 -5.21 28.64
N SER A 72 -10.13 -4.75 29.18
CA SER A 72 -11.44 -4.82 28.53
C SER A 72 -11.59 -3.80 27.39
N PRO A 73 -12.38 -4.08 26.34
CA PRO A 73 -12.57 -3.15 25.23
C PRO A 73 -13.34 -1.91 25.70
N SER A 74 -12.78 -0.72 25.45
CA SER A 74 -13.48 0.55 25.65
C SER A 74 -14.60 0.70 24.61
N ARG A 75 -15.72 1.30 25.03
CA ARG A 75 -17.01 1.35 24.32
C ARG A 75 -17.09 2.36 23.17
N ASP A 76 -16.01 3.09 22.85
CA ASP A 76 -16.07 4.30 22.00
C ASP A 76 -15.53 4.10 20.57
N CYS A 77 -15.42 2.85 20.11
CA CYS A 77 -14.79 2.52 18.84
C CYS A 77 -15.80 2.49 17.68
N HIS A 78 -16.17 3.66 17.14
CA HIS A 78 -17.09 3.73 16.00
C HIS A 78 -16.48 3.02 14.75
N PRO A 79 -17.23 2.17 14.01
CA PRO A 79 -16.71 1.39 12.88
C PRO A 79 -16.04 2.22 11.77
N SER A 80 -16.53 3.44 11.53
CA SER A 80 -15.97 4.35 10.51
C SER A 80 -14.57 4.86 10.86
N TYR A 81 -14.24 5.01 12.15
CA TYR A 81 -12.92 5.47 12.57
C TYR A 81 -11.87 4.37 12.40
N GLN A 82 -12.27 3.11 12.51
CA GLN A 82 -11.40 1.96 12.31
C GLN A 82 -11.04 1.78 10.82
N THR A 83 -11.99 2.02 9.92
CA THR A 83 -11.77 1.98 8.46
C THR A 83 -10.87 3.13 8.01
N PHE A 84 -11.11 4.35 8.49
CA PHE A 84 -10.24 5.50 8.20
C PHE A 84 -8.77 5.23 8.56
N ILE A 85 -8.49 4.70 9.76
CA ILE A 85 -7.11 4.36 10.16
C ILE A 85 -6.52 3.26 9.26
N ALA A 86 -7.32 2.25 8.91
CA ALA A 86 -6.89 1.16 8.05
C ALA A 86 -6.50 1.63 6.66
N ASP A 87 -7.39 2.39 6.03
CA ASP A 87 -7.21 2.95 4.69
C ASP A 87 -5.95 3.81 4.64
N ASN A 88 -5.77 4.67 5.64
CA ASN A 88 -4.58 5.51 5.74
C ASN A 88 -3.29 4.71 5.96
N SER A 89 -3.35 3.64 6.76
CA SER A 89 -2.18 2.81 7.03
C SER A 89 -1.76 2.03 5.77
N VAL A 90 -2.72 1.55 4.98
CA VAL A 90 -2.46 0.86 3.71
C VAL A 90 -1.77 1.80 2.72
N LEU A 91 -2.29 3.01 2.54
CA LEU A 91 -1.70 4.02 1.67
C LEU A 91 -0.31 4.46 2.15
N ALA A 92 -0.11 4.63 3.46
CA ALA A 92 1.22 4.95 4.03
C ALA A 92 2.24 3.83 3.77
N ALA A 93 1.83 2.56 3.90
CA ALA A 93 2.66 1.41 3.57
C ALA A 93 3.02 1.39 2.07
N GLY A 94 2.07 1.68 1.19
CA GLY A 94 2.32 1.81 -0.25
C GLY A 94 3.30 2.93 -0.57
N LYS A 95 3.12 4.12 0.01
CA LYS A 95 4.03 5.26 -0.14
C LYS A 95 5.45 4.90 0.30
N TYR A 96 5.60 4.22 1.44
CA TYR A 96 6.91 3.76 1.88
C TYR A 96 7.56 2.79 0.89
N LEU A 97 6.78 1.89 0.28
CA LEU A 97 7.27 0.99 -0.76
C LEU A 97 7.64 1.71 -2.08
N LEU A 98 7.25 2.97 -2.29
CA LEU A 98 7.61 3.77 -3.47
C LEU A 98 8.77 4.74 -3.24
N ILE A 99 9.10 5.12 -1.99
CA ILE A 99 10.17 6.09 -1.70
C ILE A 99 11.54 5.41 -1.85
N ASP A 100 12.29 5.68 -2.91
CA ASP A 100 13.64 5.16 -3.11
C ASP A 100 14.52 5.38 -1.87
N ASP A 101 14.95 4.27 -1.27
CA ASP A 101 15.84 4.26 -0.11
C ASP A 101 16.86 3.14 -0.32
N GLU A 102 18.13 3.51 -0.34
CA GLU A 102 19.27 2.62 -0.55
C GLU A 102 19.41 1.57 0.56
N HIS A 103 18.74 1.75 1.71
CA HIS A 103 18.83 0.88 2.88
C HIS A 103 17.61 -0.03 3.08
N ARG A 104 16.70 -0.15 2.11
CA ARG A 104 15.54 -1.03 2.27
C ARG A 104 15.96 -2.49 2.36
N SER A 105 15.74 -3.09 3.53
CA SER A 105 15.97 -4.52 3.73
C SER A 105 14.84 -5.36 3.15
N PHE A 106 15.18 -6.55 2.65
CA PHE A 106 14.20 -7.57 2.26
C PHE A 106 13.21 -7.88 3.39
N GLU A 107 13.68 -7.87 4.65
CA GLU A 107 12.86 -8.16 5.82
C GLU A 107 11.79 -7.10 6.07
N ASN A 108 12.12 -5.82 5.89
CA ASN A 108 11.16 -4.72 6.05
C ASN A 108 10.06 -4.80 4.98
N ASN A 109 10.45 -5.06 3.72
CA ASN A 109 9.50 -5.23 2.62
C ASN A 109 8.60 -6.46 2.85
N LYS A 110 9.19 -7.58 3.28
CA LYS A 110 8.46 -8.79 3.63
C LYS A 110 7.44 -8.53 4.74
N ALA A 111 7.82 -7.81 5.79
CA ALA A 111 6.93 -7.48 6.91
C ALA A 111 5.72 -6.64 6.44
N ILE A 112 5.94 -5.70 5.52
CA ILE A 112 4.88 -4.91 4.90
C ILE A 112 3.94 -5.79 4.08
N PHE A 113 4.49 -6.66 3.21
CA PHE A 113 3.65 -7.55 2.41
C PHE A 113 2.88 -8.56 3.28
N GLU A 114 3.45 -9.05 4.38
CA GLU A 114 2.77 -9.91 5.34
C GLU A 114 1.62 -9.18 6.05
N ALA A 115 1.77 -7.88 6.30
CA ALA A 115 0.72 -7.06 6.88
C ALA A 115 -0.40 -6.75 5.86
N LEU A 116 -0.04 -6.46 4.60
CA LEU A 116 -1.00 -6.11 3.55
C LEU A 116 -1.78 -7.31 2.99
N ALA A 117 -1.17 -8.49 2.88
CA ALA A 117 -1.79 -9.71 2.34
C ALA A 117 -3.19 -10.02 2.92
N PRO A 118 -3.41 -9.99 4.23
CA PRO A 118 -4.73 -10.23 4.80
C PRO A 118 -5.72 -9.07 4.63
N CYS A 119 -5.26 -7.83 4.40
CA CYS A 119 -6.13 -6.71 4.03
C CYS A 119 -6.75 -6.88 2.64
N ILE A 120 -6.15 -7.71 1.77
CA ILE A 120 -6.65 -8.00 0.42
C ILE A 120 -7.72 -9.10 0.43
N GLN A 121 -7.64 -10.03 1.39
CA GLN A 121 -8.51 -11.20 1.45
C GLN A 121 -10.00 -10.81 1.60
N PRO A 122 -10.94 -11.58 1.01
CA PRO A 122 -12.35 -11.40 1.24
C PRO A 122 -12.68 -11.46 2.76
N GLY A 123 -13.36 -10.42 3.27
CA GLY A 123 -13.72 -10.31 4.69
C GLY A 123 -13.29 -8.99 5.34
N ALA A 124 -12.23 -8.36 4.84
CA ALA A 124 -11.86 -6.98 5.24
C ALA A 124 -12.85 -5.94 4.66
N PRO A 125 -12.90 -4.69 5.15
CA PRO A 125 -13.75 -3.64 4.57
C PRO A 125 -13.44 -3.39 3.09
N SER A 126 -14.48 -3.18 2.26
CA SER A 126 -14.32 -3.14 0.80
C SER A 126 -13.37 -2.05 0.30
N ASP A 127 -13.35 -0.87 0.92
CA ASP A 127 -12.45 0.19 0.50
C ASP A 127 -10.99 -0.12 0.86
N THR A 128 -10.73 -0.60 2.08
CA THR A 128 -9.41 -1.09 2.49
C THR A 128 -8.88 -2.18 1.57
N ARG A 129 -9.73 -3.13 1.13
CA ARG A 129 -9.34 -4.17 0.16
C ARG A 129 -8.92 -3.55 -1.17
N ARG A 130 -9.74 -2.64 -1.69
CA ARG A 130 -9.49 -1.95 -2.95
C ARG A 130 -8.18 -1.15 -2.88
N LEU A 131 -7.96 -0.38 -1.81
CA LEU A 131 -6.73 0.37 -1.59
C LEU A 131 -5.50 -0.55 -1.54
N ALA A 132 -5.58 -1.68 -0.83
CA ALA A 132 -4.46 -2.62 -0.74
C ALA A 132 -4.13 -3.22 -2.12
N LEU A 133 -5.15 -3.49 -2.95
CA LEU A 133 -4.95 -3.97 -4.33
C LEU A 133 -4.35 -2.89 -5.24
N VAL A 134 -4.76 -1.63 -5.11
CA VAL A 134 -4.18 -0.48 -5.83
C VAL A 134 -2.71 -0.29 -5.44
N VAL A 135 -2.39 -0.37 -4.14
CA VAL A 135 -1.00 -0.37 -3.66
C VAL A 135 -0.20 -1.51 -4.29
N MET A 136 -0.73 -2.73 -4.26
CA MET A 136 -0.02 -3.88 -4.83
C MET A 136 0.20 -3.75 -6.33
N ARG A 137 -0.80 -3.29 -7.08
CA ARG A 137 -0.69 -3.02 -8.52
C ARG A 137 0.41 -2.01 -8.80
N THR A 138 0.40 -0.88 -8.08
CA THR A 138 1.33 0.24 -8.31
C THR A 138 2.76 -0.15 -7.98
N VAL A 139 3.00 -0.75 -6.82
CA VAL A 139 4.34 -1.19 -6.40
C VAL A 139 4.88 -2.26 -7.35
N SER A 140 4.07 -3.24 -7.78
CA SER A 140 4.53 -4.25 -8.73
C SER A 140 4.89 -3.70 -10.11
N ARG A 141 4.27 -2.59 -10.53
CA ARG A 141 4.50 -1.97 -11.82
C ARG A 141 5.76 -1.09 -11.82
N LEU A 142 5.97 -0.32 -10.75
CA LEU A 142 7.12 0.59 -10.62
C LEU A 142 8.37 -0.12 -10.09
N HIS A 143 8.21 -1.07 -9.17
CA HIS A 143 9.28 -1.77 -8.45
C HIS A 143 9.05 -3.30 -8.45
N PRO A 144 9.02 -3.95 -9.62
CA PRO A 144 8.77 -5.40 -9.73
C PRO A 144 9.77 -6.26 -8.94
N GLU A 145 10.99 -5.77 -8.73
CA GLU A 145 12.03 -6.39 -7.91
C GLU A 145 11.62 -6.56 -6.44
N LEU A 146 10.78 -5.66 -5.92
CA LEU A 146 10.29 -5.75 -4.55
C LEU A 146 9.23 -6.84 -4.41
N THR A 147 8.34 -7.00 -5.39
CA THR A 147 7.20 -7.92 -5.27
C THR A 147 7.48 -9.35 -5.75
N ARG A 148 8.39 -9.52 -6.73
CA ARG A 148 8.74 -10.84 -7.31
C ARG A 148 9.18 -11.89 -6.28
N PRO A 149 10.01 -11.56 -5.27
CA PRO A 149 10.39 -12.54 -4.24
C PRO A 149 9.24 -12.99 -3.34
N HIS A 150 8.16 -12.21 -3.26
CA HIS A 150 7.03 -12.44 -2.35
C HIS A 150 5.77 -12.95 -3.05
N LEU A 151 5.87 -13.45 -4.29
CA LEU A 151 4.72 -13.97 -5.04
C LEU A 151 3.94 -15.08 -4.32
N ALA A 152 4.63 -15.93 -3.54
CA ALA A 152 4.00 -16.98 -2.74
C ALA A 152 3.01 -16.42 -1.71
N LEU A 153 3.31 -15.24 -1.15
CA LEU A 153 2.49 -14.55 -0.16
C LEU A 153 1.38 -13.73 -0.81
N LEU A 154 1.67 -13.09 -1.95
CA LEU A 154 0.82 -12.08 -2.57
C LEU A 154 -0.17 -12.67 -3.59
N ALA A 155 0.22 -13.68 -4.35
CA ALA A 155 -0.64 -14.21 -5.42
C ALA A 155 -1.93 -14.87 -4.89
N PRO A 156 -1.93 -15.67 -3.80
CA PRO A 156 -3.16 -16.26 -3.28
C PRO A 156 -4.23 -15.23 -2.83
N PRO A 157 -3.93 -14.21 -2.00
CA PRO A 157 -4.94 -13.22 -1.61
C PRO A 157 -5.45 -12.40 -2.80
N ILE A 158 -4.57 -11.98 -3.71
CA ILE A 158 -5.00 -11.23 -4.90
C ILE A 158 -5.92 -12.10 -5.76
N PHE A 159 -5.57 -13.37 -5.97
CA PHE A 159 -6.40 -14.30 -6.74
C PHE A 159 -7.75 -14.59 -6.08
N ALA A 160 -7.83 -14.64 -4.75
CA ALA A 160 -9.11 -14.79 -4.06
C ALA A 160 -10.08 -13.64 -4.37
N SER A 161 -9.54 -12.44 -4.61
CA SER A 161 -10.32 -11.21 -4.84
C SER A 161 -10.69 -10.96 -6.31
N VAL A 162 -10.16 -11.72 -7.29
CA VAL A 162 -10.54 -11.56 -8.72
C VAL A 162 -11.99 -11.95 -9.01
N ARG A 163 -12.67 -12.60 -8.06
CA ARG A 163 -14.09 -12.98 -8.14
C ARG A 163 -14.94 -12.26 -7.11
N ASP A 164 -14.46 -11.14 -6.57
CA ASP A 164 -15.21 -10.36 -5.59
C ASP A 164 -16.53 -9.85 -6.20
N MET A 165 -17.57 -9.79 -5.36
CA MET A 165 -18.89 -9.28 -5.74
C MET A 165 -18.93 -7.75 -5.75
N VAL A 166 -18.03 -7.10 -5.02
CA VAL A 166 -17.87 -5.65 -5.02
C VAL A 166 -17.04 -5.26 -6.24
N ILE A 167 -17.71 -4.66 -7.24
CA ILE A 167 -17.11 -4.35 -8.55
C ILE A 167 -15.78 -3.58 -8.44
N PRO A 168 -15.66 -2.50 -7.63
CA PRO A 168 -14.38 -1.80 -7.48
C PRO A 168 -13.23 -2.69 -7.00
N VAL A 169 -13.49 -3.59 -6.05
CA VAL A 169 -12.49 -4.52 -5.51
C VAL A 169 -12.09 -5.53 -6.58
N LYS A 170 -13.07 -6.06 -7.30
CA LYS A 170 -12.82 -7.00 -8.40
C LYS A 170 -11.91 -6.39 -9.46
N LEU A 171 -12.24 -5.21 -9.97
CA LEU A 171 -11.45 -4.55 -11.03
C LEU A 171 -10.02 -4.26 -10.55
N ALA A 172 -9.85 -3.78 -9.31
CA ALA A 172 -8.55 -3.58 -8.71
C ALA A 172 -7.77 -4.91 -8.57
N ALA A 173 -8.44 -6.01 -8.22
CA ALA A 173 -7.82 -7.33 -8.10
C ALA A 173 -7.36 -7.89 -9.45
N GLU A 174 -8.18 -7.75 -10.49
CA GLU A 174 -7.82 -8.16 -11.86
C GLU A 174 -6.59 -7.37 -12.34
N ALA A 175 -6.57 -6.05 -12.15
CA ALA A 175 -5.44 -5.21 -12.53
C ALA A 175 -4.17 -5.53 -11.72
N ALA A 176 -4.29 -5.71 -10.40
CA ALA A 176 -3.18 -6.12 -9.54
C ALA A 176 -2.62 -7.49 -9.94
N PHE A 177 -3.50 -8.46 -10.26
CA PHE A 177 -3.09 -9.79 -10.70
C PHE A 177 -2.28 -9.76 -12.01
N LEU A 178 -2.67 -8.89 -12.97
CA LEU A 178 -1.87 -8.69 -14.19
C LEU A 178 -0.52 -8.03 -13.89
N ALA A 179 -0.48 -7.09 -12.95
CA ALA A 179 0.74 -6.37 -12.58
C ALA A 179 1.75 -7.25 -11.84
N ILE A 180 1.35 -8.01 -10.82
CA ILE A 180 2.28 -8.86 -10.05
C ILE A 180 2.99 -9.90 -10.93
N PHE A 181 2.32 -10.37 -11.98
CA PHE A 181 2.86 -11.32 -12.96
C PHE A 181 3.36 -10.66 -14.23
N SER A 182 3.34 -9.33 -14.33
CA SER A 182 3.81 -8.58 -15.50
C SER A 182 3.18 -9.07 -16.81
N VAL A 183 1.91 -9.51 -16.80
CA VAL A 183 1.29 -10.27 -17.90
C VAL A 183 1.18 -9.45 -19.19
N VAL A 184 1.05 -8.13 -19.06
CA VAL A 184 0.98 -7.20 -20.19
C VAL A 184 2.29 -7.20 -20.99
N GLU A 185 3.43 -7.25 -20.30
CA GLU A 185 4.77 -7.12 -20.90
C GLU A 185 5.46 -8.46 -21.14
N SER A 186 5.28 -9.41 -20.22
CA SER A 186 5.97 -10.70 -20.20
C SER A 186 5.04 -11.90 -20.45
N GLU A 187 3.78 -11.65 -20.81
CA GLU A 187 2.77 -12.67 -21.07
C GLU A 187 2.70 -13.74 -19.95
N SER A 188 3.02 -15.01 -20.25
CA SER A 188 2.98 -16.09 -19.27
C SER A 188 4.29 -16.32 -18.52
N ALA A 189 5.39 -15.67 -18.91
CA ALA A 189 6.73 -16.06 -18.46
C ALA A 189 6.91 -16.02 -16.93
N VAL A 190 6.39 -14.99 -16.26
CA VAL A 190 6.49 -14.87 -14.79
C VAL A 190 5.53 -15.82 -14.10
N PHE A 191 4.33 -15.99 -14.65
CA PHE A 191 3.31 -16.88 -14.10
C PHE A 191 3.73 -18.36 -14.19
N ASP A 192 4.30 -18.78 -15.32
CA ASP A 192 4.77 -20.15 -15.52
C ASP A 192 5.91 -20.48 -14.55
N LYS A 193 6.84 -19.53 -14.33
CA LYS A 193 7.90 -19.66 -13.32
C LYS A 193 7.33 -19.79 -11.91
N TYR A 194 6.32 -18.99 -11.58
CA TYR A 194 5.64 -19.09 -10.29
C TYR A 194 4.96 -20.45 -10.12
N MET A 195 4.23 -20.94 -11.13
CA MET A 195 3.52 -22.22 -11.08
C MET A 195 4.45 -23.44 -11.05
N ALA A 196 5.67 -23.31 -11.58
CA ALA A 196 6.74 -24.30 -11.47
C ALA A 196 7.47 -24.25 -10.11
N GLY A 197 7.44 -23.10 -9.44
CA GLY A 197 8.05 -22.87 -8.13
C GLY A 197 7.01 -22.80 -7.01
N PRO A 198 6.87 -21.66 -6.28
CA PRO A 198 5.99 -21.57 -5.11
C PRO A 198 4.51 -21.88 -5.39
N GLY A 199 4.02 -21.59 -6.59
CA GLY A 199 2.65 -21.90 -7.00
C GLY A 199 2.39 -23.41 -7.14
N ALA A 200 3.44 -24.24 -7.16
CA ALA A 200 3.30 -25.68 -7.17
C ALA A 200 2.74 -26.24 -5.86
N GLU A 201 3.00 -25.55 -4.74
CA GLU A 201 2.62 -25.90 -3.36
C GLU A 201 1.17 -25.56 -3.02
N LEU A 202 0.49 -24.81 -3.90
CA LEU A 202 -0.93 -24.49 -3.74
C LEU A 202 -1.78 -25.77 -3.70
N ALA A 203 -2.82 -25.75 -2.88
CA ALA A 203 -3.83 -26.81 -2.87
C ALA A 203 -4.40 -27.04 -4.28
N GLN A 204 -4.72 -28.30 -4.61
CA GLN A 204 -5.06 -28.72 -5.98
C GLN A 204 -6.22 -27.90 -6.59
N GLY A 205 -7.23 -27.55 -5.79
CA GLY A 205 -8.36 -26.72 -6.23
C GLY A 205 -7.92 -25.32 -6.66
N PRO A 206 -7.36 -24.50 -5.75
CA PRO A 206 -6.81 -23.18 -6.06
C PRO A 206 -5.77 -23.20 -7.19
N LYS A 207 -4.89 -24.20 -7.23
CA LYS A 207 -3.88 -24.34 -8.29
C LYS A 207 -4.51 -24.47 -9.68
N ARG A 208 -5.51 -25.33 -9.83
CA ARG A 208 -6.24 -25.52 -11.09
C ARG A 208 -7.02 -24.26 -11.45
N SER A 209 -7.76 -23.69 -10.51
CA SER A 209 -8.61 -22.53 -10.77
C SER A 209 -7.81 -21.28 -11.16
N MET A 210 -6.63 -21.08 -10.56
CA MET A 210 -5.70 -20.01 -10.93
C MET A 210 -5.12 -20.22 -12.33
N SER A 211 -4.72 -21.44 -12.67
CA SER A 211 -4.22 -21.77 -14.01
C SER A 211 -5.27 -21.56 -15.10
N ASP A 212 -6.52 -21.98 -14.84
CA ASP A 212 -7.62 -21.83 -15.79
C ASP A 212 -8.02 -20.36 -15.97
N TYR A 213 -8.04 -19.60 -14.86
CA TYR A 213 -8.29 -18.17 -14.89
C TYR A 213 -7.20 -17.44 -15.69
N PHE A 214 -5.92 -17.78 -15.46
CA PHE A 214 -4.81 -17.15 -16.17
C PHE A 214 -4.95 -17.32 -17.69
N LYS A 215 -5.17 -18.56 -18.15
CA LYS A 215 -5.28 -18.89 -19.57
C LYS A 215 -6.48 -18.24 -20.27
N ARG A 216 -7.61 -18.12 -19.58
CA ARG A 216 -8.88 -17.68 -20.19
C ARG A 216 -9.15 -16.19 -20.03
N ILE A 217 -8.80 -15.64 -18.87
CA ILE A 217 -9.17 -14.29 -18.46
C ILE A 217 -7.95 -13.39 -18.43
N ALA A 218 -6.89 -13.77 -17.72
CA ALA A 218 -5.73 -12.88 -17.55
C ALA A 218 -5.05 -12.54 -18.89
N LEU A 219 -4.83 -13.54 -19.75
CA LEU A 219 -4.26 -13.30 -21.09
C LEU A 219 -5.16 -12.43 -21.98
N ARG A 220 -6.49 -12.56 -21.85
CA ARG A 220 -7.45 -11.72 -22.59
C ARG A 220 -7.42 -10.27 -22.10
N LEU A 221 -7.44 -10.07 -20.78
CA LEU A 221 -7.35 -8.74 -20.19
C LEU A 221 -6.01 -8.07 -20.51
N ALA A 222 -4.92 -8.83 -20.54
CA ALA A 222 -3.61 -8.34 -20.97
C ALA A 222 -3.59 -7.91 -22.45
N SER A 223 -4.23 -8.66 -23.35
CA SER A 223 -4.40 -8.26 -24.75
C SER A 223 -5.15 -6.94 -24.86
N GLN A 224 -6.28 -6.81 -24.15
CA GLN A 224 -7.06 -5.58 -24.12
C GLN A 224 -6.26 -4.38 -23.58
N SER A 225 -5.39 -4.62 -22.59
CA SER A 225 -4.51 -3.58 -22.05
C SER A 225 -3.45 -3.13 -23.07
N ARG A 226 -2.83 -4.07 -23.81
CA ARG A 226 -1.87 -3.74 -24.88
C ARG A 226 -2.54 -2.98 -26.02
N GLU A 227 -3.69 -3.45 -26.49
CA GLU A 227 -4.47 -2.79 -27.54
C GLU A 227 -4.83 -1.35 -27.15
N ARG A 228 -5.18 -1.11 -25.88
CA ARG A 228 -5.38 0.25 -25.36
C ARG A 228 -4.10 1.07 -25.38
N LYS A 229 -2.98 0.53 -24.90
CA LYS A 229 -1.69 1.23 -24.85
C LYS A 229 -1.17 1.61 -26.24
N GLU A 230 -1.36 0.73 -27.22
CA GLU A 230 -1.03 0.97 -28.62
C GLU A 230 -1.93 2.06 -29.24
N ALA A 231 -3.23 2.05 -28.93
CA ALA A 231 -4.17 3.07 -29.40
C ALA A 231 -3.86 4.47 -28.86
N GLU A 232 -3.22 4.58 -27.70
CA GLU A 232 -2.77 5.86 -27.11
C GLU A 232 -1.43 6.38 -27.65
N GLY A 233 -0.79 5.65 -28.57
CA GLY A 233 0.52 6.03 -29.11
C GLY A 233 1.65 6.00 -28.07
N GLY A 234 1.48 5.25 -26.97
CA GLY A 234 2.50 5.09 -25.93
C GLY A 234 2.75 6.32 -25.04
N GLN A 235 2.03 7.43 -25.23
CA GLN A 235 2.28 8.70 -24.52
C GLN A 235 1.06 9.22 -23.75
N GLY A 236 0.12 8.35 -23.39
CA GLY A 236 -1.00 8.63 -22.47
C GLY A 236 -1.92 9.80 -22.84
N GLY A 237 -1.88 10.27 -24.09
CA GLY A 237 -2.54 11.50 -24.54
C GLY A 237 -4.06 11.42 -24.68
N LEU A 238 -4.66 10.23 -24.51
CA LEU A 238 -6.11 10.02 -24.62
C LEU A 238 -6.80 9.62 -23.30
N GLY A 239 -6.06 9.57 -22.19
CA GLY A 239 -6.65 9.41 -20.85
C GLY A 239 -7.15 8.01 -20.50
N LEU A 240 -6.67 6.94 -21.15
CA LEU A 240 -6.93 5.53 -20.85
C LEU A 240 -5.81 4.87 -20.02
N SER A 241 -4.56 5.33 -20.10
CA SER A 241 -3.50 5.06 -19.09
C SER A 241 -3.68 5.86 -17.80
N ASN A 242 -4.72 6.69 -17.74
CA ASN A 242 -5.07 7.52 -16.59
C ASN A 242 -5.35 6.69 -15.33
N ASP A 243 -5.81 5.45 -15.47
CA ASP A 243 -6.05 4.57 -14.32
C ASP A 243 -4.76 4.31 -13.52
N GLU A 244 -3.61 4.15 -14.19
CA GLU A 244 -2.32 3.92 -13.52
C GLU A 244 -1.77 5.19 -12.86
N VAL A 245 -2.07 6.35 -13.45
CA VAL A 245 -1.67 7.66 -12.93
C VAL A 245 -2.52 8.05 -11.71
N GLU A 246 -3.84 7.80 -11.78
CA GLU A 246 -4.74 8.06 -10.65
C GLU A 246 -4.48 7.11 -9.49
N ASP A 247 -4.13 5.83 -9.75
CA ASP A 247 -3.67 4.90 -8.71
C ASP A 247 -2.44 5.46 -7.95
N GLU A 248 -1.43 5.93 -8.70
CA GLU A 248 -0.22 6.49 -8.11
C GLU A 248 -0.54 7.78 -7.30
N LYS A 249 -1.35 8.67 -7.87
CA LYS A 249 -1.81 9.90 -7.19
C LYS A 249 -2.62 9.60 -5.93
N GLU A 250 -3.42 8.53 -5.93
CA GLU A 250 -4.13 8.07 -4.74
C GLU A 250 -3.14 7.65 -3.64
N LEU A 251 -2.07 6.92 -3.98
CA LEU A 251 -1.00 6.57 -3.05
C LEU A 251 -0.29 7.80 -2.46
N TRP A 252 -0.07 8.84 -3.27
CA TRP A 252 0.57 10.08 -2.84
C TRP A 252 -0.37 11.06 -2.12
N SER A 253 -1.66 10.76 -2.02
CA SER A 253 -2.64 11.65 -1.37
C SER A 253 -2.42 11.81 0.13
N ILE A 254 -1.75 10.84 0.78
CA ILE A 254 -1.49 10.87 2.22
C ILE A 254 -0.28 11.73 2.60
N GLY A 255 -0.48 12.48 3.69
CA GLY A 255 0.56 13.32 4.30
C GLY A 255 0.68 14.69 3.65
N LYS A 256 -0.26 15.10 2.78
CA LYS A 256 -0.45 16.51 2.48
C LYS A 256 -0.98 17.19 3.74
N VAL A 257 -0.08 17.86 4.46
CA VAL A 257 -0.48 18.93 5.38
C VAL A 257 -0.86 20.08 4.45
N ASP A 258 -2.16 20.37 4.30
CA ASP A 258 -2.58 21.61 3.66
C ASP A 258 -2.05 22.76 4.52
N LEU A 259 -0.85 23.26 4.19
CA LEU A 259 -0.26 24.46 4.80
C LEU A 259 -0.95 25.71 4.25
N GLY A 260 -2.29 25.72 4.20
CA GLY A 260 -3.11 26.87 3.85
C GLY A 260 -2.46 27.86 2.90
N GLU A 261 -1.99 27.42 1.73
CA GLU A 261 -1.67 28.34 0.65
C GLU A 261 -3.02 28.82 0.11
N GLY A 262 -3.54 29.84 0.78
CA GLY A 262 -4.60 30.66 0.21
C GLY A 262 -4.15 31.15 -1.16
N PRO A 263 -5.10 31.36 -2.09
CA PRO A 263 -4.77 31.82 -3.43
C PRO A 263 -3.91 33.08 -3.33
N VAL A 264 -2.71 33.01 -3.91
CA VAL A 264 -1.89 34.19 -4.14
C VAL A 264 -2.58 34.92 -5.28
N ASP A 265 -3.48 35.84 -4.93
CA ASP A 265 -4.03 36.79 -5.88
C ASP A 265 -2.89 37.67 -6.40
N GLU A 266 -2.71 37.68 -7.73
CA GLU A 266 -1.88 38.62 -8.46
C GLU A 266 -2.68 39.88 -8.80
#